data_AF-A0A8H4CXH2-F1
#
_entry.id   AF-A0A8H4CXH2-F1
#
_cell.length_a   1.000
_cell.length_b   1.000
_cell.length_c   1.000
_cell.angle_alpha   90.00
_cell.angle_beta   90.00
_cell.angle_gamma   90.00
#
_symmetry.space_group_name_H-M   'P 1'
#
loop_
_entity.id
_entity.type
_entity.pdbx_description
1 polymer ?
#
loop_
_entity_poly.entity_id
_entity_poly.type
_entity_poly.pdbx_seq_one_letter_code
_entity_poly.pdbx_strand_id
1 'polypeptide(L)'
;MKINAALILATVAVSVSAGGPKNNSPRYTGLDKIPNNEPLPLHQAPDCYQSCFQSTNHALTGDINTVNQRDFCEDKWTHFDWWFKTWMMGCAVQNCPKEDHHKVRRWFDSMCRSKS
;
A
#
# COMPACT_ATOMS: atom_id res chain seq x y z
N MET A 1 -7.98 -1.59 61.47
CA MET A 1 -8.92 -1.18 60.39
C MET A 1 -8.22 -1.39 59.07
N LYS A 2 -8.80 -2.19 58.17
CA LYS A 2 -8.27 -2.50 56.83
C LYS A 2 -9.07 -1.69 55.82
N ILE A 3 -8.41 -0.93 54.95
CA ILE A 3 -9.06 -0.24 53.83
C ILE A 3 -8.51 -0.86 52.56
N ASN A 4 -9.32 -1.71 51.94
CA ASN A 4 -9.03 -2.33 50.64
C ASN A 4 -9.39 -1.32 49.55
N ALA A 5 -8.41 -0.75 48.87
CA ALA A 5 -8.62 0.02 47.65
C ALA A 5 -8.64 -0.93 46.45
N ALA A 6 -9.84 -1.38 46.05
CA ALA A 6 -10.03 -2.09 44.80
C ALA A 6 -10.12 -1.06 43.66
N LEU A 7 -9.04 -0.87 42.91
CA LEU A 7 -9.05 -0.17 41.63
C LEU A 7 -9.66 -1.11 40.58
N ILE A 8 -10.93 -0.89 40.24
CA ILE A 8 -11.56 -1.60 39.11
C ILE A 8 -11.15 -0.87 37.83
N LEU A 9 -10.15 -1.40 37.12
CA LEU A 9 -9.86 -0.99 35.74
C LEU A 9 -11.02 -1.46 34.84
N ALA A 10 -11.88 -0.54 34.44
CA ALA A 10 -12.80 -0.74 33.35
C ALA A 10 -12.01 -0.73 32.03
N THR A 11 -11.62 -1.91 31.53
CA THR A 11 -11.17 -2.05 30.15
C THR A 11 -12.35 -1.79 29.23
N VAL A 12 -12.38 -0.60 28.62
CA VAL A 12 -13.25 -0.30 27.49
C VAL A 12 -12.86 -1.26 26.37
N ALA A 13 -13.69 -2.28 26.16
CA ALA A 13 -13.57 -3.15 25.00
C ALA A 13 -13.82 -2.29 23.76
N VAL A 14 -12.74 -1.87 23.09
CA VAL A 14 -12.82 -1.23 21.78
C VAL A 14 -13.20 -2.34 20.81
N SER A 15 -14.49 -2.52 20.60
CA SER A 15 -15.01 -3.34 19.51
C SER A 15 -14.58 -2.66 18.20
N VAL A 16 -13.40 -3.05 17.69
CA VAL A 16 -13.06 -2.82 16.29
C VAL A 16 -14.02 -3.67 15.46
N SER A 17 -15.13 -3.06 15.09
CA SER A 17 -15.97 -3.50 14.00
C SER A 17 -15.13 -3.42 12.72
N ALA A 18 -14.32 -4.44 12.45
CA ALA A 18 -13.71 -4.67 11.14
C ALA A 18 -14.80 -5.21 10.19
N GLY A 19 -15.84 -4.40 10.00
CA GLY A 19 -16.98 -4.68 9.15
C GLY A 19 -16.89 -3.81 7.91
N GLY A 20 -16.42 -4.40 6.82
CA GLY A 20 -16.60 -3.89 5.47
C GLY A 20 -16.39 -5.06 4.50
N PRO A 21 -17.29 -5.31 3.53
CA PRO A 21 -17.03 -6.29 2.49
C PRO A 21 -15.73 -5.88 1.81
N LYS A 22 -14.69 -6.72 1.88
CA LYS A 22 -13.54 -6.60 1.00
C LYS A 22 -14.09 -6.72 -0.40
N ASN A 23 -14.18 -5.60 -1.10
CA ASN A 23 -14.57 -5.56 -2.48
C ASN A 23 -13.44 -6.25 -3.24
N ASN A 24 -13.53 -7.58 -3.37
CA ASN A 24 -12.58 -8.41 -4.11
C ASN A 24 -12.68 -8.15 -5.63
N SER A 25 -13.52 -7.18 -6.05
CA SER A 25 -13.47 -6.66 -7.40
C SER A 25 -12.10 -6.05 -7.65
N PRO A 26 -11.37 -6.54 -8.65
CA PRO A 26 -10.05 -6.02 -8.96
C PRO A 26 -10.11 -4.52 -9.23
N ARG A 27 -9.19 -3.77 -8.62
CA ARG A 27 -9.10 -2.30 -8.74
C ARG A 27 -8.90 -1.82 -10.18
N TYR A 28 -8.42 -2.71 -11.04
CA TYR A 28 -8.19 -2.49 -12.46
C TYR A 28 -8.83 -3.59 -13.29
N THR A 29 -9.27 -3.24 -14.49
CA THR A 29 -9.72 -4.22 -15.50
C THR A 29 -8.54 -4.74 -16.31
N GLY A 30 -8.64 -5.97 -16.82
CA GLY A 30 -7.59 -6.57 -17.66
C GLY A 30 -6.37 -7.08 -16.89
N LEU A 31 -6.51 -7.41 -15.59
CA LEU A 31 -5.41 -7.95 -14.77
C LEU A 31 -4.92 -9.32 -15.26
N ASP A 32 -5.75 -10.05 -16.01
CA ASP A 32 -5.37 -11.28 -16.73
C ASP A 32 -4.30 -11.03 -17.79
N LYS A 33 -4.18 -9.80 -18.29
CA LYS A 33 -3.18 -9.39 -19.29
C LYS A 33 -1.87 -8.90 -18.65
N ILE A 34 -1.82 -8.77 -17.32
CA ILE A 34 -0.61 -8.34 -16.61
C ILE A 34 0.27 -9.56 -16.30
N PRO A 35 1.58 -9.51 -16.59
CA PRO A 35 2.51 -10.57 -16.22
C PRO A 35 2.46 -10.87 -14.72
N ASN A 36 2.35 -12.16 -14.36
CA ASN A 36 2.32 -12.61 -12.96
C ASN A 36 3.70 -13.00 -12.41
N ASN A 37 4.74 -12.89 -13.23
CA ASN A 37 6.11 -13.34 -12.95
C ASN A 37 7.15 -12.23 -13.12
N GLU A 38 6.75 -11.04 -13.57
CA GLU A 38 7.67 -9.91 -13.72
C GLU A 38 7.65 -9.02 -12.47
N PRO A 39 8.83 -8.60 -11.97
CA PRO A 39 8.90 -7.64 -10.87
C PRO A 39 8.43 -6.26 -11.34
N LEU A 40 8.14 -5.38 -10.39
CA LEU A 40 7.82 -3.99 -10.72
C LEU A 40 8.98 -3.31 -11.46
N PRO A 41 8.73 -2.61 -12.58
CA PRO A 41 9.73 -1.79 -13.25
C PRO A 41 9.98 -0.48 -12.48
N LEU A 42 10.50 -0.58 -11.25
CA LEU A 42 10.75 0.56 -10.35
C LEU A 42 11.68 1.60 -10.98
N HIS A 43 12.64 1.17 -11.82
CA HIS A 43 13.55 2.04 -12.57
C HIS A 43 12.83 3.01 -13.54
N GLN A 44 11.57 2.77 -13.86
CA GLN A 44 10.75 3.65 -14.72
C GLN A 44 9.93 4.65 -13.90
N ALA A 45 9.88 4.50 -12.58
CA ALA A 45 9.25 5.47 -11.69
C ALA A 45 10.16 6.71 -11.54
N PRO A 46 9.61 7.88 -11.16
CA PRO A 46 10.44 9.05 -10.85
C PRO A 46 11.47 8.75 -9.75
N ASP A 47 12.68 9.30 -9.85
CA ASP A 47 13.79 8.99 -8.93
C ASP A 47 13.46 9.27 -7.46
N CYS A 48 12.70 10.33 -7.18
CA CYS A 48 12.24 10.60 -5.82
C CYS A 48 11.33 9.49 -5.29
N TYR A 49 10.43 9.00 -6.13
CA TYR A 49 9.54 7.89 -5.79
C TYR A 49 10.30 6.57 -5.64
N GLN A 50 11.33 6.32 -6.45
CA GLN A 50 12.22 5.18 -6.27
C GLN A 50 12.86 5.19 -4.88
N SER A 51 13.36 6.35 -4.46
CA SER A 51 13.94 6.53 -3.12
C SER A 51 12.90 6.27 -2.03
N CYS A 52 11.68 6.80 -2.19
CA CYS A 52 10.59 6.54 -1.25
C CYS A 52 10.22 5.06 -1.17
N PHE A 53 10.08 4.37 -2.30
CA PHE A 53 9.80 2.93 -2.35
C PHE A 53 10.81 2.12 -1.54
N GLN A 54 12.11 2.41 -1.68
CA GLN A 54 13.14 1.72 -0.91
C GLN A 54 13.08 2.09 0.58
N SER A 55 12.91 3.38 0.91
CA SER A 55 12.87 3.83 2.30
C SER A 55 11.69 3.24 3.08
N THR A 56 10.55 3.00 2.42
CA THR A 56 9.34 2.48 3.05
C THR A 56 9.19 0.97 2.89
N ASN A 57 10.13 0.28 2.23
CA ASN A 57 10.02 -1.15 1.94
C ASN A 57 9.86 -2.00 3.21
N HIS A 58 10.53 -1.59 4.30
CA HIS A 58 10.44 -2.25 5.61
C HIS A 58 9.01 -2.33 6.17
N ALA A 59 8.10 -1.45 5.73
CA ALA A 59 6.71 -1.40 6.19
C ALA A 59 5.75 -2.16 5.25
N LEU A 60 6.26 -2.70 4.15
CA LEU A 60 5.49 -3.51 3.21
C LEU A 60 5.45 -4.96 3.68
N THR A 61 4.29 -5.61 3.61
CA THR A 61 4.21 -7.06 3.77
C THR A 61 4.72 -7.71 2.48
N GLY A 62 6.03 -7.93 2.40
CA GLY A 62 6.73 -8.44 1.22
C GLY A 62 7.99 -7.64 0.93
N ASP A 63 8.45 -7.66 -0.31
CA ASP A 63 9.57 -6.83 -0.78
C ASP A 63 9.17 -6.17 -2.11
N ILE A 64 9.24 -4.83 -2.15
CA ILE A 64 8.91 -4.03 -3.33
C ILE A 64 9.80 -4.36 -4.53
N ASN A 65 11.00 -4.91 -4.29
CA ASN A 65 11.95 -5.28 -5.34
C ASN A 65 11.61 -6.63 -6.00
N THR A 66 10.84 -7.48 -5.32
CA THR A 66 10.52 -8.84 -5.80
C THR A 66 9.04 -9.09 -5.99
N VAL A 67 8.17 -8.18 -5.53
CA VAL A 67 6.73 -8.30 -5.74
C VAL A 67 6.44 -8.31 -7.24
N ASN A 68 5.62 -9.28 -7.66
CA ASN A 68 5.20 -9.35 -9.05
C ASN A 68 4.17 -8.25 -9.35
N GLN A 69 4.22 -7.73 -10.57
CA GLN A 69 3.38 -6.63 -11.02
C GLN A 69 1.88 -6.92 -10.84
N ARG A 70 1.44 -8.15 -11.13
CA ARG A 70 0.04 -8.53 -11.01
C ARG A 70 -0.47 -8.46 -9.57
N ASP A 71 0.25 -8.99 -8.58
CA ASP A 71 -0.16 -8.96 -7.18
C ASP A 71 -0.15 -7.53 -6.63
N PHE A 72 0.79 -6.70 -7.07
CA PHE A 72 0.81 -5.27 -6.74
C PHE A 72 -0.43 -4.53 -7.31
N CYS A 73 -0.82 -4.82 -8.56
CA CYS A 73 -1.97 -4.21 -9.20
C CYS A 73 -3.32 -4.77 -8.71
N GLU A 74 -3.40 -6.07 -8.42
CA GLU A 74 -4.57 -6.70 -7.81
C GLU A 74 -4.78 -6.21 -6.37
N ASP A 75 -3.69 -5.82 -5.68
CA ASP A 75 -3.68 -5.43 -4.27
C ASP A 75 -4.44 -6.44 -3.40
N LYS A 76 -4.12 -7.74 -3.62
CA LYS A 76 -4.75 -8.81 -2.85
C LYS A 76 -4.56 -8.53 -1.36
N TRP A 77 -5.65 -8.55 -0.61
CA TRP A 77 -5.68 -8.33 0.84
C TRP A 77 -5.39 -6.90 1.32
N THR A 78 -5.39 -5.88 0.44
CA THR A 78 -5.24 -4.45 0.78
C THR A 78 -3.89 -4.07 1.41
N HIS A 79 -2.89 -4.95 1.34
CA HIS A 79 -1.58 -4.71 1.95
C HIS A 79 -0.82 -3.61 1.21
N PHE A 80 -0.95 -3.53 -0.12
CA PHE A 80 -0.27 -2.52 -0.92
C PHE A 80 -0.98 -1.17 -0.83
N ASP A 81 -2.31 -1.13 -0.85
CA ASP A 81 -3.03 0.15 -0.72
C ASP A 81 -2.81 0.80 0.65
N TRP A 82 -2.82 0.01 1.73
CA TRP A 82 -2.53 0.54 3.07
C TRP A 82 -1.08 1.03 3.17
N TRP A 83 -0.12 0.21 2.73
CA TRP A 83 1.29 0.60 2.74
C TRP A 83 1.53 1.86 1.89
N PHE A 84 0.96 1.92 0.69
CA PHE A 84 1.10 3.02 -0.23
C PHE A 84 0.57 4.32 0.37
N LYS A 85 -0.65 4.29 0.95
CA LYS A 85 -1.28 5.48 1.55
C LYS A 85 -0.57 5.96 2.81
N THR A 86 -0.16 5.04 3.69
CA THR A 86 0.41 5.39 4.99
C THR A 86 1.88 5.77 4.86
N TRP A 87 2.67 4.93 4.22
CA TRP A 87 4.13 5.06 4.23
C TRP A 87 4.62 5.77 2.97
N MET A 88 4.23 5.26 1.80
CA MET A 88 4.81 5.72 0.53
C MET A 88 4.37 7.16 0.22
N MET A 89 3.08 7.49 0.39
CA MET A 89 2.59 8.86 0.25
C MET A 89 3.11 9.79 1.35
N GLY A 90 3.31 9.28 2.58
CA GLY A 90 3.95 10.05 3.66
C GLY A 90 5.36 10.50 3.28
N CYS A 91 6.17 9.59 2.73
CA CYS A 91 7.47 9.91 2.18
C CYS A 91 7.37 10.88 0.98
N ALA A 92 6.52 10.57 0.01
CA ALA A 92 6.46 11.32 -1.24
C ALA A 92 5.97 12.76 -1.06
N VAL A 93 5.00 13.02 -0.17
CA VAL A 93 4.51 14.37 0.10
C VAL A 93 5.58 15.27 0.72
N GLN A 94 6.50 14.69 1.50
CA GLN A 94 7.57 15.45 2.15
C GLN A 94 8.80 15.65 1.27
N ASN A 95 9.10 14.67 0.40
CA ASN A 95 10.39 14.61 -0.30
C ASN A 95 10.26 14.82 -1.81
N CYS A 96 9.10 14.54 -2.41
CA CYS A 96 8.95 14.57 -3.87
C CYS A 96 8.29 15.84 -4.37
N PRO A 97 8.75 16.37 -5.51
CA PRO A 97 8.16 17.55 -6.09
C PRO A 97 6.80 17.21 -6.73
N LYS A 98 5.93 18.21 -6.83
CA LYS A 98 4.52 17.97 -7.22
C LYS A 98 4.37 17.37 -8.60
N GLU A 99 5.25 17.72 -9.53
CA GLU A 99 5.29 17.18 -10.88
C GLU A 99 5.51 15.66 -10.92
N ASP A 100 6.21 15.10 -9.94
CA ASP A 100 6.50 13.67 -9.88
C ASP A 100 5.26 12.87 -9.44
N HIS A 101 4.31 13.49 -8.73
CA HIS A 101 3.02 12.84 -8.43
C HIS A 101 2.26 12.46 -9.71
N HIS A 102 2.30 13.32 -10.73
CA HIS A 102 1.66 13.03 -12.02
C HIS A 102 2.43 11.99 -12.84
N LYS A 103 3.77 11.97 -12.73
CA LYS A 103 4.61 10.98 -13.40
C LYS A 103 4.43 9.60 -12.77
N VAL A 104 4.47 9.49 -11.43
CA VAL A 104 4.26 8.20 -10.75
C VAL A 104 2.86 7.65 -11.01
N ARG A 105 1.84 8.52 -11.11
CA ARG A 105 0.49 8.06 -11.43
C ARG A 105 0.41 7.49 -12.85
N ARG A 106 1.05 8.14 -13.82
CA ARG A 106 1.14 7.62 -15.19
C ARG A 106 1.91 6.30 -15.25
N TRP A 107 3.00 6.19 -14.52
CA TRP A 107 3.75 4.94 -14.37
C TRP A 107 2.87 3.83 -13.79
N PHE A 108 2.18 4.09 -12.68
CA PHE A 108 1.23 3.15 -12.07
C PHE A 108 0.15 2.71 -13.07
N ASP A 109 -0.49 3.67 -13.75
CA ASP A 109 -1.54 3.38 -14.73
C ASP A 109 -0.99 2.57 -15.92
N SER A 110 0.25 2.83 -16.36
CA SER A 110 0.87 2.09 -17.47
C SER A 110 1.12 0.62 -17.18
N MET A 111 1.30 0.26 -15.91
CA MET A 111 1.53 -1.10 -15.45
C MET A 111 0.23 -1.81 -15.07
N CYS A 112 -0.69 -1.09 -14.41
CA CYS A 112 -1.86 -1.70 -13.80
C CYS A 112 -3.14 -1.58 -14.61
N ARG A 113 -3.21 -0.69 -15.61
CA ARG A 113 -4.32 -0.67 -16.57
C ARG A 113 -3.89 -1.36 -17.85
N SER A 114 -4.59 -2.42 -18.25
CA SER A 114 -4.37 -2.96 -19.59
C SER A 114 -4.71 -1.88 -20.62
N LYS A 115 -3.84 -1.67 -21.63
CA LYS A 115 -4.23 -0.93 -22.83
C LYS A 115 -5.43 -1.66 -23.45
N SER A 116 -6.55 -0.96 -23.58
CA SER A 116 -7.77 -1.50 -24.18
C SER A 116 -7.57 -1.80 -25.65
#